data_AF-A0A3D5UKE8-F1
#
_entry.id   AF-A0A3D5UKE8-F1
#
_cell.length_a   1.000
_cell.length_b   1.000
_cell.length_c   1.000
_cell.angle_alpha   90.00
_cell.angle_beta   90.00
_cell.angle_gamma   90.00
#
_symmetry.space_group_name_H-M   'P 1'
#
loop_
_entity.id
_entity.type
_entity.pdbx_description
1 polymer ?
#
loop_
_entity_poly.entity_id
_entity_poly.type
_entity_poly.pdbx_seq_one_letter_code
_entity_poly.pdbx_strand_id
1 'polypeptide(L)'
;DIPRTPHMKTAFVMANHFRQVSDTFLQEERDRILQCSLEDIKDQAGLLKKVMEKNYMSALGDENKIKKHQELFGKILSIFE
;
A
#
# COMPACT_ATOMS: atom_id res chain seq x y z
N ASP A 1 -8.53 -11.63 12.63
CA ASP A 1 -7.59 -12.27 11.70
C ASP A 1 -8.29 -13.17 10.72
N ILE A 2 -7.70 -13.29 9.53
CA ILE A 2 -8.15 -14.24 8.52
C ILE A 2 -7.62 -15.62 8.91
N PRO A 3 -8.46 -16.68 8.93
CA PRO A 3 -8.00 -18.04 9.17
C PRO A 3 -6.99 -18.46 8.09
N ARG A 4 -5.90 -19.13 8.50
CA ARG A 4 -4.80 -19.52 7.61
C ARG A 4 -4.68 -21.03 7.52
N THR A 5 -4.51 -21.54 6.29
CA THR A 5 -4.10 -22.93 6.06
C THR A 5 -2.67 -23.16 6.58
N PRO A 6 -2.23 -24.42 6.79
CA PRO A 6 -0.86 -24.71 7.21
C PRO A 6 0.21 -24.07 6.31
N HIS A 7 0.03 -24.14 5.00
CA HIS A 7 0.95 -23.52 4.03
C HIS A 7 1.05 -21.99 4.21
N MET A 8 -0.09 -21.31 4.39
CA MET A 8 -0.11 -19.85 4.60
C MET A 8 0.57 -19.45 5.91
N LYS A 9 0.49 -20.27 6.96
CA LYS A 9 1.19 -20.00 8.22
C LYS A 9 2.70 -20.02 8.02
N THR A 10 3.22 -21.01 7.30
CA THR A 10 4.65 -21.10 6.97
C THR A 10 5.10 -19.88 6.16
N ALA A 11 4.36 -19.52 5.11
CA ALA A 11 4.68 -18.35 4.28
C ALA A 11 4.70 -17.05 5.10
N PHE A 12 3.73 -16.86 6.00
CA PHE A 12 3.65 -15.71 6.88
C PHE A 12 4.85 -15.60 7.83
N VAL A 13 5.21 -16.71 8.51
CA VAL A 13 6.34 -16.72 9.46
C VAL A 13 7.67 -16.47 8.73
N MET A 14 7.90 -17.10 7.58
CA MET A 14 9.10 -16.85 6.78
C MET A 14 9.18 -15.39 6.33
N ALA A 15 8.09 -14.83 5.82
CA ALA A 15 8.05 -13.43 5.38
C ALA A 15 8.31 -12.45 6.53
N ASN A 16 7.83 -12.72 7.74
CA ASN A 16 8.12 -11.91 8.93
C ASN A 16 9.58 -12.03 9.34
N HIS A 17 10.14 -13.25 9.34
CA HIS A 17 11.54 -13.49 9.68
C HIS A 17 12.49 -12.69 8.78
N PHE A 18 12.32 -12.77 7.45
CA PHE A 18 13.15 -12.01 6.51
C PHE A 18 12.99 -10.50 6.61
N ARG A 19 11.80 -10.02 7.00
CA ARG A 19 11.54 -8.59 7.25
C ARG A 19 11.93 -8.14 8.67
N GLN A 20 12.45 -9.05 9.50
CA GLN A 20 12.79 -8.80 10.90
C GLN A 20 11.59 -8.30 11.73
N VAL A 21 10.39 -8.77 11.40
CA VAL A 21 9.15 -8.45 12.13
C VAL A 21 9.00 -9.44 13.29
N SER A 22 9.12 -8.93 14.52
CA SER A 22 8.97 -9.72 15.74
C SER A 22 7.50 -9.91 16.13
N ASP A 23 7.22 -10.92 16.96
CA ASP A 23 5.87 -11.12 17.51
C ASP A 23 5.42 -9.93 18.38
N THR A 24 6.35 -9.29 19.09
CA THR A 24 6.09 -8.06 19.84
C THR A 24 5.63 -6.94 18.92
N PHE A 25 6.31 -6.73 17.78
CA PHE A 25 5.91 -5.72 16.81
C PHE A 25 4.50 -5.98 16.28
N LEU A 26 4.17 -7.24 15.96
CA LEU A 26 2.84 -7.63 15.50
C LEU A 26 1.77 -7.37 16.56
N GLN A 27 2.08 -7.67 17.82
CA GLN A 27 1.15 -7.44 18.93
C GLN A 27 0.93 -5.95 19.16
N GLU A 28 1.98 -5.14 19.17
CA GLU A 28 1.87 -3.68 19.27
C GLU A 28 1.08 -3.08 18.10
N GLU A 29 1.29 -3.58 16.88
CA GLU A 29 0.51 -3.16 15.71
C GLU A 29 -0.98 -3.47 15.88
N ARG A 30 -1.31 -4.68 16.35
CA ARG A 30 -2.69 -5.06 16.65
C ARG A 30 -3.31 -4.13 17.70
N ASP A 31 -2.58 -3.85 18.77
CA ASP A 31 -3.09 -3.02 19.86
C ASP A 31 -3.35 -1.58 19.37
N ARG A 32 -2.46 -1.02 18.53
CA ARG A 32 -2.67 0.28 17.86
C ARG A 32 -3.92 0.27 16.97
N ILE A 33 -4.13 -0.78 16.18
CA ILE A 33 -5.31 -0.89 15.31
C ILE A 33 -6.59 -0.93 16.14
N LEU A 34 -6.62 -1.71 17.22
CA LEU A 34 -7.78 -1.83 18.10
C LEU A 34 -8.08 -0.56 18.89
N GLN A 35 -7.07 0.27 19.16
CA GLN A 35 -7.18 1.54 19.86
C GLN A 35 -7.44 2.75 18.93
N CYS A 36 -7.47 2.54 17.62
CA CYS A 36 -7.61 3.61 16.63
C CYS A 36 -8.89 4.42 16.84
N SER A 37 -8.73 5.75 16.96
CA SER A 37 -9.82 6.71 17.16
C SER A 37 -10.13 7.50 15.89
N LEU A 38 -11.22 8.28 15.92
CA LEU A 38 -11.55 9.20 14.82
C LEU A 38 -10.48 10.27 14.61
N GLU A 39 -9.84 10.72 15.68
CA GLU A 39 -8.81 11.76 15.59
C GLU A 39 -7.56 11.23 14.89
N ASP A 40 -7.15 9.99 15.21
CA ASP A 40 -6.02 9.33 14.54
C ASP A 40 -6.20 9.24 13.02
N ILE A 41 -7.44 9.06 12.55
CA ILE A 41 -7.79 9.04 11.12
C ILE A 41 -7.67 10.44 10.52
N LYS A 42 -8.20 11.46 11.19
CA LYS A 42 -8.15 12.86 10.71
C LYS A 42 -6.72 13.39 10.66
N ASP A 43 -5.89 13.00 11.61
CA ASP A 43 -4.48 13.39 11.67
C ASP A 43 -3.67 12.90 10.46
N GLN A 44 -4.12 11.83 9.78
CA GLN A 44 -3.49 11.38 8.54
C GLN A 44 -3.68 12.34 7.36
N ALA A 45 -4.61 13.30 7.44
CA ALA A 45 -4.89 14.23 6.35
C ALA A 45 -3.65 15.03 5.93
N GLY A 46 -2.82 15.43 6.89
CA GLY A 46 -1.58 16.15 6.62
C GLY A 46 -0.56 15.32 5.83
N LEU A 47 -0.43 14.03 6.17
CA LEU A 47 0.44 13.10 5.44
C LEU A 47 -0.08 12.89 4.02
N LEU A 48 -1.38 12.62 3.85
CA LEU A 48 -2.00 12.44 2.54
C LEU A 48 -1.80 13.66 1.66
N LYS A 49 -2.01 14.87 2.20
CA LYS A 49 -1.78 16.12 1.46
C LYS A 49 -0.33 16.21 0.94
N LYS A 50 0.66 15.96 1.80
CA LYS A 50 2.09 15.97 1.41
C LYS A 50 2.43 14.94 0.34
N VAL A 51 1.82 13.76 0.38
CA VAL A 51 2.01 12.72 -0.64
C VAL A 51 1.40 13.16 -1.97
N MET A 52 0.20 13.73 -1.95
CA MET A 52 -0.48 14.25 -3.14
C MET A 52 0.28 15.41 -3.79
N GLU A 53 0.89 16.29 -2.98
CA GLU A 53 1.72 17.41 -3.48
C GLU A 53 2.95 16.95 -4.27
N LYS A 54 3.51 15.77 -3.98
CA LYS A 54 4.61 15.19 -4.78
C LYS A 54 4.16 14.76 -6.17
N ASN A 55 2.86 14.54 -6.37
CA ASN A 55 2.22 14.21 -7.64
C ASN A 55 2.87 13.01 -8.38
N TYR A 56 3.31 11.99 -7.64
CA TYR A 56 3.80 10.74 -8.22
C TYR A 56 2.65 9.79 -8.48
N MET A 57 2.10 9.86 -9.69
CA MET A 57 1.00 8.99 -10.13
C MET A 57 1.43 8.18 -11.35
N SER A 58 0.97 6.94 -11.43
CA SER A 58 1.16 6.07 -12.58
C SER A 58 -0.12 5.28 -12.82
N ALA A 59 -0.53 5.17 -14.08
CA ALA A 59 -1.74 4.46 -14.47
C ALA A 59 -1.39 3.38 -15.50
N LEU A 60 -2.06 2.23 -15.36
CA LEU A 60 -2.03 1.12 -16.30
C LEU A 60 -3.40 1.03 -16.98
N GLY A 61 -3.43 0.95 -18.30
CA GLY A 61 -4.70 0.90 -19.01
C GLY A 61 -4.55 0.71 -20.50
N ASP A 62 -5.70 0.74 -21.19
CA ASP A 62 -5.79 0.65 -22.64
C ASP A 62 -4.99 1.77 -23.32
N GLU A 63 -4.19 1.39 -24.32
CA GLU A 63 -3.26 2.30 -24.99
C GLU A 63 -4.00 3.45 -25.70
N ASN A 64 -5.14 3.18 -26.34
CA ASN A 64 -5.91 4.20 -27.05
C ASN A 64 -6.47 5.24 -26.05
N LYS A 65 -6.98 4.79 -24.90
CA LYS A 65 -7.47 5.68 -23.84
C LYS A 65 -6.34 6.52 -23.24
N ILE A 66 -5.17 5.93 -23.00
CA ILE A 66 -4.01 6.66 -22.47
C ILE A 66 -3.53 7.71 -23.47
N LYS A 67 -3.38 7.34 -24.75
CA LYS A 67 -2.98 8.26 -25.82
C LYS A 67 -3.97 9.41 -26.01
N LYS A 68 -5.27 9.14 -25.92
CA LYS A 68 -6.32 10.18 -25.98
C LYS A 68 -6.16 11.24 -24.88
N HIS A 69 -5.66 10.86 -23.71
CA HIS A 69 -5.45 11.74 -22.56
C HIS A 69 -3.96 11.94 -22.25
N GLN A 70 -3.10 11.90 -23.26
CA GLN A 70 -1.65 11.93 -23.09
C GLN A 70 -1.14 13.18 -22.34
N GLU A 71 -1.84 14.29 -22.45
CA GLU A 71 -1.54 15.56 -21.75
C GLU A 71 -1.61 15.45 -20.21
N LEU A 72 -2.32 14.46 -19.68
CA LEU A 72 -2.37 14.20 -18.24
C LEU A 72 -1.12 13.49 -17.72
N PHE A 73 -0.29 12.95 -18.60
CA PHE A 73 0.84 12.09 -18.24
C PHE A 73 2.17 12.70 -18.68
N GLY A 74 3.12 12.81 -17.74
CA GLY A 74 4.48 13.27 -18.07
C GLY A 74 5.29 12.26 -18.89
N LYS A 75 4.93 10.97 -18.82
CA LYS A 75 5.61 9.88 -19.54
C LYS A 75 4.62 8.74 -19.80
N ILE A 76 4.61 8.24 -21.03
CA ILE A 76 3.86 7.04 -21.43
C ILE A 76 4.86 5.95 -21.80
N LEU A 77 4.65 4.73 -21.29
CA LEU A 77 5.46 3.56 -21.54
C LEU A 77 4.59 2.45 -22.12
N SER A 78 5.01 1.83 -23.22
CA SER A 78 4.44 0.55 -23.62
C SER A 78 5.07 -0.55 -22.78
N ILE A 79 4.23 -1.43 -22.25
CA ILE A 79 4.63 -2.47 -21.29
C ILE A 79 4.59 -3.86 -21.93
N PHE A 80 3.98 -3.94 -23.11
CA PHE A 80 3.91 -5.13 -23.94
C PHE A 80 4.40 -4.73 -25.34
N GLU A 81 5.27 -5.55 -25.93
CA GLU A 81 5.61 -5.50 -27.36
C GLU A 81 4.63 -6.37 -28.16
#